data_AF-A0A8S0X7N2-F1
#
_entry.id   AF-A0A8S0X7N2-F1
#
_cell.length_a   1.000
_cell.length_b   1.000
_cell.length_c   1.000
_cell.angle_alpha   90.00
_cell.angle_beta   90.00
_cell.angle_gamma   90.00
#
_symmetry.space_group_name_H-M   'P 1'
#
loop_
_entity.id
_entity.type
_entity.pdbx_description
1 polymer ?
#
loop_
_entity_poly.entity_id
_entity_poly.type
_entity_poly.pdbx_seq_one_letter_code
_entity_poly.pdbx_strand_id
1 'polypeptide(L)'
;MEYQEEDFLLLSGIQHFVFCKRQWALIHIEQQWQENFRTVEGGILHKKTHDNTIKEKRGELIISRSMGVFSRTLGITGACDVVEFHRSRDGVSLYGREGTYKPVPVEYKRGKPKQDNADVLQLWCATHDD
;
A
#
# COMPACT_ATOMS: atom_id res chain seq x y z
N MET A 1 7.87 2.55 20.93
CA MET A 1 9.22 2.25 20.39
C MET A 1 9.03 2.16 18.89
N GLU A 2 9.67 3.03 18.12
CA GLU A 2 9.54 3.04 16.65
C GLU A 2 10.58 2.10 16.03
N TYR A 3 10.21 1.42 14.94
CA TYR A 3 11.11 0.55 14.19
C TYR A 3 12.07 1.36 13.32
N GLN A 4 13.28 0.83 13.10
CA GLN A 4 14.18 1.38 12.08
C GLN A 4 13.70 0.98 10.69
N GLU A 5 14.00 1.81 9.69
CA GLU A 5 13.53 1.58 8.32
C GLU A 5 14.10 0.29 7.70
N GLU A 6 15.32 -0.09 8.08
CA GLU A 6 15.95 -1.36 7.73
C GLU A 6 15.23 -2.60 8.28
N ASP A 7 14.43 -2.42 9.32
CA ASP A 7 13.62 -3.48 9.93
C ASP A 7 12.20 -3.55 9.36
N PHE A 8 11.85 -2.69 8.40
CA PHE A 8 10.49 -2.66 7.86
C PHE A 8 10.17 -3.92 7.06
N LEU A 9 9.04 -4.53 7.41
CA LEU A 9 8.47 -5.64 6.65
C LEU A 9 7.58 -5.14 5.52
N LEU A 10 7.55 -5.88 4.41
CA LEU A 10 6.66 -5.56 3.32
C LEU A 10 5.19 -5.79 3.72
N LEU A 11 4.32 -4.81 3.44
CA LEU A 11 2.87 -4.90 3.65
C LEU A 11 2.27 -6.10 2.88
N SER A 12 2.77 -6.37 1.67
CA SER A 12 2.43 -7.57 0.89
C SER A 12 2.85 -8.89 1.56
N GLY A 13 3.82 -8.82 2.48
CA GLY A 13 4.23 -9.95 3.31
C GLY A 13 3.11 -10.49 4.18
N ILE A 14 2.17 -9.66 4.63
CA ILE A 14 1.00 -10.11 5.42
C ILE A 14 0.18 -11.11 4.60
N GLN A 15 -0.11 -10.79 3.34
CA GLN A 15 -0.85 -11.66 2.44
C GLN A 15 -0.14 -13.00 2.23
N HIS A 16 1.18 -12.98 1.99
CA HIS A 16 1.97 -14.20 1.80
C HIS A 16 2.00 -15.06 3.07
N PHE A 17 2.11 -14.43 4.24
CA PHE A 17 2.17 -15.15 5.52
C PHE A 17 0.86 -15.86 5.85
N VAL A 18 -0.27 -15.16 5.64
CA VAL A 18 -1.62 -15.71 5.85
C VAL A 18 -1.91 -16.86 4.89
N PHE A 19 -1.52 -16.71 3.61
CA PHE A 19 -1.72 -17.75 2.61
C PHE A 19 -0.86 -18.99 2.89
N CYS A 20 0.46 -18.81 3.08
CA CYS A 20 1.38 -19.90 3.36
C CYS A 20 2.69 -19.40 3.99
N LYS A 21 2.92 -19.74 5.27
CA LYS A 21 4.17 -19.41 5.99
C LYS A 21 5.43 -19.91 5.29
N ARG A 22 5.36 -21.08 4.64
CA ARG A 22 6.49 -21.61 3.85
C ARG A 22 6.77 -20.74 2.62
N GLN A 23 5.73 -20.31 1.91
CA GLN A 23 5.90 -19.38 0.78
C GLN A 23 6.45 -18.03 1.28
N TRP A 24 5.96 -17.54 2.42
CA TRP A 24 6.48 -16.32 3.03
C TRP A 24 7.97 -16.43 3.35
N ALA A 25 8.41 -17.53 3.99
CA ALA A 25 9.83 -17.75 4.29
C ALA A 25 10.68 -17.83 3.01
N LEU A 26 10.20 -18.54 1.98
CA LEU A 26 10.89 -18.62 0.68
C LEU A 26 11.05 -17.25 0.02
N ILE A 27 10.03 -16.39 0.11
CA ILE A 27 10.05 -15.04 -0.49
C ILE A 27 10.88 -14.06 0.33
N HIS A 28 10.67 -14.00 1.65
CA HIS A 28 11.17 -12.91 2.51
C HIS A 28 12.42 -13.27 3.31
N ILE A 29 12.63 -14.55 3.65
CA ILE A 29 13.85 -15.01 4.36
C ILE A 29 14.87 -15.54 3.36
N GLU A 30 14.49 -16.53 2.56
CA GLU A 30 15.41 -17.24 1.66
C GLU A 30 15.65 -16.49 0.34
N GLN A 31 14.87 -15.43 0.08
CA GLN A 31 14.97 -14.57 -1.12
C GLN A 31 14.93 -15.38 -2.44
N GLN A 32 14.30 -16.56 -2.44
CA GLN A 32 14.25 -17.52 -3.55
C GLN A 32 13.29 -17.09 -4.68
N TRP A 33 12.77 -15.87 -4.61
CA TRP A 33 11.86 -15.27 -5.59
C TRP A 33 12.43 -13.98 -6.19
N GLN A 34 13.77 -13.85 -6.21
CA GLN A 34 14.41 -12.81 -7.01
C GLN A 34 14.06 -13.01 -8.49
N GLU A 35 13.45 -11.98 -9.06
CA GLU A 35 13.05 -11.80 -10.46
C GLU A 35 11.78 -12.55 -10.94
N ASN A 36 10.61 -12.11 -10.48
CA ASN A 36 9.38 -12.27 -11.26
C ASN A 36 8.60 -10.94 -11.34
N PHE A 37 8.87 -10.19 -12.41
CA PHE A 37 8.06 -9.15 -13.06
C PHE A 37 7.67 -7.87 -12.28
N ARG A 38 7.44 -7.91 -10.96
CA ARG A 38 7.00 -6.74 -10.17
C ARG A 38 8.15 -5.83 -9.70
N THR A 39 9.36 -6.38 -9.55
CA THR A 39 10.56 -5.64 -9.11
C THR A 39 11.08 -4.66 -10.16
N VAL A 40 10.84 -4.94 -11.45
CA VAL A 40 11.16 -4.00 -12.54
C VAL A 40 10.15 -2.84 -12.58
N GLU A 41 8.90 -3.09 -12.22
CA GLU A 41 7.86 -2.05 -12.17
C GLU A 41 8.08 -1.09 -10.99
N GLY A 42 8.48 -1.61 -9.82
CA GLY A 42 8.88 -0.82 -8.65
C GLY A 42 10.19 -0.03 -8.84
N GLY A 43 11.16 -0.57 -9.58
CA GLY A 43 12.42 0.11 -9.89
C GLY A 43 12.27 1.31 -10.84
N ILE A 44 11.23 1.31 -11.68
CA ILE A 44 10.90 2.44 -12.57
C ILE A 44 10.13 3.54 -11.82
N LEU A 45 9.48 3.21 -10.70
CA LEU A 45 8.74 4.17 -9.86
C LEU A 45 9.66 5.16 -9.14
N HIS A 46 10.90 4.78 -8.82
CA HIS A 46 11.89 5.66 -8.17
C HIS A 46 12.41 6.81 -9.05
N LYS A 47 12.26 6.72 -10.38
CA LYS A 47 12.80 7.73 -11.33
C LYS A 47 11.77 8.74 -11.85
N LYS A 48 10.50 8.61 -11.48
CA LYS A 48 9.41 9.50 -11.92
C LYS A 48 8.72 10.19 -10.75
N THR A 49 9.52 10.71 -9.82
CA THR A 49 9.12 11.61 -8.72
C THR A 49 8.61 12.97 -9.22
N HIS A 50 7.99 13.05 -10.39
CA HIS A 50 7.60 14.35 -10.94
C HIS A 50 6.21 14.46 -11.57
N ASP A 51 5.44 13.39 -11.74
CA ASP A 51 4.02 13.45 -12.09
C ASP A 51 3.47 12.03 -12.21
N ASN A 52 2.14 11.88 -12.22
CA ASN A 52 1.33 10.67 -12.49
C ASN A 52 0.81 9.96 -11.23
N THR A 53 -0.43 10.13 -10.76
CA THR A 53 -1.62 10.59 -11.50
C THR A 53 -2.72 10.92 -10.48
N ILE A 54 -2.64 12.08 -9.81
CA ILE A 54 -3.81 12.63 -9.11
C ILE A 54 -4.83 13.00 -10.19
N LYS A 55 -5.71 12.04 -10.52
CA LYS A 55 -6.87 12.30 -11.38
C LYS A 55 -8.00 12.73 -10.47
N GLU A 56 -8.10 14.03 -10.28
CA GLU A 56 -9.27 14.64 -9.66
C GLU A 56 -10.50 14.30 -10.51
N LYS A 57 -11.47 13.62 -9.92
CA LYS A 57 -12.76 13.35 -10.56
C LYS A 57 -13.83 13.98 -9.69
N ARG A 58 -14.04 15.29 -9.92
CA ARG A 58 -14.86 16.23 -9.12
C ARG A 58 -14.19 16.51 -7.77
N GLY A 59 -13.98 17.79 -7.44
CA GLY A 59 -13.05 18.28 -6.41
C GLY A 59 -13.23 17.78 -4.96
N GLU A 60 -14.18 16.89 -4.72
CA GLU A 60 -14.36 16.18 -3.45
C GLU A 60 -13.63 14.82 -3.39
N LEU A 61 -13.19 14.28 -4.54
CA LEU A 61 -12.51 12.99 -4.64
C LEU A 61 -11.17 13.11 -5.38
N ILE A 62 -10.11 12.75 -4.68
CA ILE A 62 -8.75 12.63 -5.23
C ILE A 62 -8.39 11.15 -5.27
N ILE A 63 -7.92 10.67 -6.44
CA ILE A 63 -7.50 9.28 -6.61
C ILE A 63 -5.99 9.26 -6.84
N SER A 64 -5.26 8.68 -5.90
CA SER A 64 -3.84 8.34 -6.03
C SER A 64 -3.69 6.87 -6.41
N ARG A 65 -2.71 6.54 -7.24
CA ARG A 65 -2.42 5.17 -7.68
C ARG A 65 -0.96 4.86 -7.39
N SER A 66 -0.67 3.60 -7.04
CA SER A 66 0.68 3.15 -6.73
C SER A 66 1.34 4.01 -5.65
N MET A 67 0.59 4.33 -4.60
CA MET A 67 1.05 5.21 -3.53
C MET A 67 1.91 4.43 -2.54
N GLY A 68 3.16 4.82 -2.38
CA GLY A 68 4.03 4.28 -1.33
C GLY A 68 3.51 4.63 0.06
N VAL A 69 3.53 3.66 0.97
CA VAL A 69 3.08 3.80 2.36
C VAL A 69 4.09 3.16 3.30
N PHE A 70 4.24 3.72 4.49
CA PHE A 70 5.04 3.14 5.56
C PHE A 70 4.49 3.52 6.93
N SER A 71 4.80 2.73 7.94
CA SER A 71 4.51 3.01 9.34
C SER A 71 5.70 2.67 10.21
N ARG A 72 6.22 3.68 10.92
CA ARG A 72 7.31 3.52 11.89
C ARG A 72 6.85 2.80 13.16
N THR A 73 5.58 2.95 13.52
CA THR A 73 4.99 2.32 14.70
C THR A 73 4.80 0.82 14.48
N LEU A 74 4.32 0.44 13.30
CA LEU A 74 4.09 -0.97 12.95
C LEU A 74 5.31 -1.65 12.32
N GLY A 75 6.31 -0.88 11.87
CA GLY A 75 7.48 -1.42 11.19
C GLY A 75 7.13 -2.04 9.83
N ILE A 76 6.24 -1.42 9.07
CA ILE A 76 5.78 -1.92 7.76
C ILE A 76 5.97 -0.88 6.65
N THR A 77 6.23 -1.36 5.44
CA THR A 77 6.35 -0.54 4.23
C THR A 77 5.76 -1.23 3.01
N GLY A 78 5.31 -0.49 2.01
CA GLY A 78 4.78 -1.07 0.79
C GLY A 78 4.14 -0.04 -0.14
N ALA A 79 3.24 -0.51 -0.98
CA ALA A 79 2.47 0.34 -1.88
C ALA A 79 0.99 -0.05 -1.86
N CYS A 80 0.13 0.95 -1.92
CA CYS A 80 -1.29 0.81 -2.17
C CYS A 80 -1.56 0.97 -3.67
N ASP A 81 -2.29 0.01 -4.25
CA ASP A 81 -2.67 0.06 -5.67
C ASP A 81 -3.44 1.34 -6.00
N VAL A 82 -4.46 1.64 -5.18
CA VAL A 82 -5.24 2.88 -5.25
C VAL A 82 -5.51 3.39 -3.84
N VAL A 83 -5.43 4.71 -3.66
CA VAL A 83 -5.93 5.40 -2.47
C VAL A 83 -6.89 6.49 -2.93
N GLU A 84 -8.12 6.40 -2.45
CA GLU A 84 -9.13 7.42 -2.63
C GLU A 84 -9.13 8.37 -1.43
N PHE A 85 -9.04 9.66 -1.70
CA PHE A 85 -9.07 10.72 -0.71
C PHE A 85 -10.40 11.45 -0.84
N HIS A 86 -11.30 11.21 0.13
CA HIS A 86 -12.64 11.77 0.17
C HIS A 86 -12.65 13.01 1.06
N ARG A 87 -13.14 14.15 0.57
CA ARG A 87 -13.20 15.37 1.37
C ARG A 87 -14.01 15.13 2.65
N SER A 88 -13.41 15.39 3.81
CA SER A 88 -14.02 15.10 5.11
C SER A 88 -13.49 16.04 6.16
N ARG A 89 -14.34 16.54 7.06
CA ARG A 89 -13.94 17.42 8.17
C ARG A 89 -12.94 16.73 9.10
N ASP A 90 -13.07 15.41 9.28
CA ASP A 90 -12.22 14.58 10.14
C ASP A 90 -11.05 13.92 9.36
N GLY A 91 -10.66 14.51 8.22
CA GLY A 91 -9.59 13.99 7.37
C GLY A 91 -8.22 14.62 7.66
N VAL A 92 -7.23 14.23 6.85
CA VAL A 92 -5.87 14.79 6.88
C VAL A 92 -5.66 15.84 5.79
N SER A 93 -4.75 16.80 6.01
CA SER A 93 -4.36 17.77 4.99
C SER A 93 -3.45 17.13 3.95
N LEU A 94 -3.68 17.43 2.67
CA LEU A 94 -2.81 17.00 1.58
C LEU A 94 -1.96 18.18 1.08
N TYR A 95 -0.67 17.94 0.83
CA TYR A 95 0.23 18.99 0.33
C TYR A 95 -0.29 19.58 -0.99
N GLY A 96 -0.39 20.91 -1.05
CA GLY A 96 -0.88 21.61 -2.25
C GLY A 96 -2.40 21.53 -2.50
N ARG A 97 -3.21 21.10 -1.51
CA ARG A 97 -4.67 21.02 -1.62
C ARG A 97 -5.34 21.71 -0.43
N GLU A 98 -6.44 22.40 -0.69
CA GLU A 98 -7.25 23.03 0.35
C GLU A 98 -8.26 22.06 0.98
N GLY A 99 -8.36 22.10 2.31
CA GLY A 99 -9.26 21.26 3.09
C GLY A 99 -8.64 19.94 3.53
N THR A 100 -9.47 19.11 4.15
CA THR A 100 -9.10 17.83 4.74
C THR A 100 -9.76 16.66 4.00
N TYR A 101 -9.04 15.54 3.93
CA TYR A 101 -9.43 14.37 3.16
C TYR A 101 -9.22 13.09 3.96
N LYS A 102 -10.21 12.21 3.96
CA LYS A 102 -10.10 10.88 4.54
C LYS A 102 -9.46 9.93 3.52
N PRO A 103 -8.28 9.35 3.81
CA PRO A 103 -7.67 8.34 2.93
C PRO A 103 -8.43 7.02 3.05
N VAL A 104 -8.71 6.41 1.90
CA VAL A 104 -9.37 5.12 1.77
C VAL A 104 -8.56 4.30 0.76
N PRO A 105 -7.67 3.40 1.22
CA PRO A 105 -7.02 2.42 0.37
C PRO A 105 -8.08 1.55 -0.33
N VAL A 106 -7.88 1.29 -1.61
CA VAL A 106 -8.76 0.47 -2.45
C VAL A 106 -7.91 -0.55 -3.18
N GLU A 107 -8.14 -1.82 -2.86
CA GLU A 107 -7.54 -2.96 -3.57
C GLU A 107 -8.50 -3.42 -4.67
N TYR A 108 -8.16 -3.17 -5.94
CA TYR A 108 -8.96 -3.64 -7.07
C TYR A 108 -8.60 -5.09 -7.41
N LYS A 109 -9.49 -6.05 -7.14
CA LYS A 109 -9.35 -7.42 -7.64
C LYS A 109 -10.15 -7.62 -8.93
N ARG A 110 -9.48 -8.03 -10.01
CA ARG A 110 -10.14 -8.59 -11.19
C ARG A 110 -10.37 -10.08 -10.96
N GLY A 111 -11.63 -10.51 -10.82
CA GLY A 111 -12.02 -11.93 -10.73
C GLY A 111 -12.80 -12.28 -9.46
N LYS A 112 -12.95 -13.58 -9.18
CA LYS A 112 -13.58 -14.05 -7.94
C LYS A 112 -12.67 -13.73 -6.73
N PRO A 113 -13.23 -13.32 -5.58
CA PRO A 113 -12.47 -13.16 -4.35
C PRO A 113 -11.70 -14.45 -4.02
N LYS A 114 -10.51 -14.31 -3.42
CA LYS A 114 -9.83 -15.46 -2.82
C LYS A 114 -10.72 -16.05 -1.72
N GLN A 115 -10.63 -17.37 -1.51
CA GLN A 115 -11.36 -18.03 -0.42
C GLN A 115 -10.75 -17.72 0.96
N ASP A 116 -9.50 -17.26 0.99
CA ASP A 116 -8.82 -16.83 2.21
C ASP A 116 -9.01 -15.34 2.50
N ASN A 117 -8.75 -14.94 3.74
CA ASN A 117 -8.83 -13.55 4.18
C ASN A 117 -7.56 -12.75 3.90
N ALA A 118 -6.62 -13.26 3.08
CA ALA A 118 -5.30 -12.66 2.95
C ALA A 118 -5.37 -11.25 2.35
N ASP A 119 -6.25 -11.03 1.37
CA ASP A 119 -6.49 -9.72 0.75
C ASP A 119 -7.18 -8.74 1.71
N VAL A 120 -8.10 -9.23 2.54
CA VAL A 120 -8.81 -8.42 3.54
C VAL A 120 -7.86 -7.97 4.64
N LEU A 121 -6.99 -8.86 5.11
CA LEU A 121 -6.03 -8.55 6.17
C LEU A 121 -4.98 -7.54 5.69
N GLN A 122 -4.51 -7.65 4.44
CA GLN A 122 -3.62 -6.65 3.86
C GLN A 122 -4.28 -5.26 3.80
N LEU A 123 -5.54 -5.19 3.36
CA LEU A 123 -6.28 -3.92 3.31
C LEU A 123 -6.58 -3.36 4.70
N TRP A 124 -6.87 -4.23 5.67
CA TRP A 124 -7.13 -3.82 7.05
C TRP A 124 -5.89 -3.19 7.69
N CYS A 125 -4.72 -3.81 7.54
CA CYS A 125 -3.46 -3.24 8.02
C CYS A 125 -3.10 -1.92 7.33
N ALA A 126 -3.54 -1.71 6.08
CA ALA A 126 -3.36 -0.44 5.38
C ALA A 126 -4.30 0.68 5.87
N THR A 127 -5.31 0.37 6.70
CA THR A 127 -6.37 1.31 7.14
C THR A 127 -6.43 1.59 8.63
N HIS A 128 -5.81 0.77 9.47
CA HIS A 128 -5.94 0.83 10.94
C HIS A 128 -4.60 1.09 11.61
N ASP A 129 -4.09 2.32 11.43
CA ASP A 129 -2.88 2.80 12.10
C ASP A 129 -3.15 4.14 12.81
N ASP A 130 -4.31 4.23 13.46
CA ASP A 130 -4.71 5.30 14.39
C ASP A 130 -4.96 4.71 15.80
#